data_AF-A0AB35CDU4-F1
#
_entry.id   AF-A0AB35CDU4-F1
#
_cell.length_a   1.000
_cell.length_b   1.000
_cell.length_c   1.000
_cell.angle_alpha   90.00
_cell.angle_beta   90.00
_cell.angle_gamma   90.00
#
_symmetry.space_group_name_H-M   'P 1'
#
loop_
_entity.id
_entity.type
_entity.pdbx_description
1 polymer ?
#
loop_
_entity_poly.entity_id
_entity_poly.type
_entity_poly.pdbx_seq_one_letter_code
_entity_poly.pdbx_strand_id
1 'polypeptide(L)'
;IIIHCSATPEGRRLDFETCRRDHIRHRGFTDIGYHFYITRDGEIHRGRPLEKVGAHCKNHNRHSIGICYEGGLSADCTPADTRTLMQKGSMLALLRELRLLFPKALIVGHHD
;
A
#
# COMPACT_ATOMS: atom_id res chain seq x y z
N ILE A 1 3.95 -4.11 10.11
CA ILE A 1 3.83 -3.28 8.89
C ILE A 1 3.77 -4.25 7.72
N ILE A 2 2.68 -4.20 6.94
CA ILE A 2 2.45 -5.13 5.84
C ILE A 2 2.53 -4.34 4.53
N ILE A 3 3.41 -4.79 3.63
CA ILE A 3 3.61 -4.19 2.31
C ILE A 3 2.72 -4.93 1.29
N HIS A 4 1.96 -4.16 0.54
CA HIS A 4 1.05 -4.61 -0.52
C HIS A 4 1.44 -3.96 -1.85
N CYS A 5 0.92 -4.54 -2.94
CA CYS A 5 0.84 -3.88 -4.23
C CYS A 5 -0.63 -3.74 -4.65
N SER A 6 -0.93 -2.80 -5.54
CA SER A 6 -2.29 -2.60 -6.05
C SER A 6 -2.70 -3.60 -7.13
N ALA A 7 -1.80 -4.53 -7.50
CA ALA A 7 -1.94 -5.43 -8.64
C ALA A 7 -2.28 -4.68 -9.94
N THR A 8 -1.60 -3.55 -10.16
CA THR A 8 -1.77 -2.73 -11.37
C THR A 8 -0.71 -3.11 -12.41
N PRO A 9 -1.09 -3.46 -13.65
CA PRO A 9 -0.15 -3.75 -14.73
C PRO A 9 0.77 -2.58 -15.06
N GLU A 10 2.01 -2.88 -15.48
CA GLU A 10 2.89 -1.88 -16.07
C GLU A 10 2.23 -1.16 -17.26
N GLY A 11 2.63 0.10 -17.48
CA GLY A 11 1.97 0.99 -18.44
C GLY A 11 0.58 1.51 -18.03
N ARG A 12 -0.06 0.94 -16.99
CA ARG A 12 -1.31 1.49 -16.42
C ARG A 12 -1.03 2.35 -15.20
N ARG A 13 -1.92 3.33 -14.99
CA ARG A 13 -1.93 4.18 -13.80
C ARG A 13 -3.15 3.87 -12.95
N LEU A 14 -2.94 3.84 -11.64
CA LEU A 14 -3.98 3.79 -10.62
C LEU A 14 -3.61 4.83 -9.55
N ASP A 15 -4.12 6.05 -9.70
CA ASP A 15 -3.91 7.08 -8.69
C ASP A 15 -4.66 6.76 -7.37
N PHE A 16 -4.31 7.51 -6.34
CA PHE A 16 -4.88 7.33 -4.99
C PHE A 16 -6.40 7.43 -4.97
N GLU A 17 -6.99 8.45 -5.60
CA GLU A 17 -8.45 8.65 -5.59
C GLU A 17 -9.18 7.56 -6.38
N THR A 18 -8.59 7.04 -7.44
CA THR A 18 -9.15 5.91 -8.20
C THR A 18 -9.08 4.62 -7.38
N CYS A 19 -7.97 4.34 -6.70
CA CYS A 19 -7.85 3.21 -5.78
C CYS A 19 -8.86 3.30 -4.62
N ARG A 20 -8.98 4.49 -4.02
CA ARG A 20 -9.96 4.78 -2.96
C ARG A 20 -11.39 4.57 -3.45
N ARG A 21 -11.73 5.07 -4.63
CA ARG A 21 -13.04 4.90 -5.26
C ARG A 21 -13.36 3.43 -5.55
N ASP A 22 -12.38 2.65 -6.01
CA ASP A 22 -12.54 1.19 -6.18
C ASP A 22 -12.91 0.50 -4.87
N HIS A 23 -12.15 0.78 -3.80
CA HIS A 23 -12.41 0.23 -2.48
C HIS A 23 -13.80 0.57 -1.94
N ILE A 24 -14.26 1.80 -2.15
CA ILE A 24 -15.60 2.21 -1.71
C ILE A 24 -16.70 1.56 -2.56
N ARG A 25 -16.60 1.68 -3.89
CA ARG A 25 -17.70 1.29 -4.79
C ARG A 25 -17.79 -0.20 -5.04
N HIS A 26 -16.66 -0.90 -5.08
CA HIS A 26 -16.61 -2.31 -5.48
C HIS A 26 -16.31 -3.26 -4.31
N ARG A 27 -15.71 -2.77 -3.22
CA ARG A 27 -15.39 -3.60 -2.04
C ARG A 27 -16.23 -3.28 -0.81
N GLY A 28 -17.09 -2.26 -0.89
CA GLY A 28 -17.99 -1.86 0.21
C GLY A 28 -17.24 -1.28 1.42
N PHE A 29 -16.02 -0.78 1.23
CA PHE A 29 -15.27 -0.15 2.31
C PHE A 29 -15.75 1.28 2.52
N THR A 30 -15.59 1.80 3.73
CA THR A 30 -15.89 3.21 4.04
C THR A 30 -14.84 4.18 3.50
N ASP A 31 -13.63 3.67 3.22
CA ASP A 31 -12.50 4.40 2.65
C ASP A 31 -11.46 3.39 2.11
N ILE A 32 -10.39 3.85 1.46
CA ILE A 32 -9.24 3.07 1.05
C ILE A 32 -8.77 2.14 2.18
N GLY A 33 -8.46 0.88 1.88
CA GLY A 33 -8.11 -0.11 2.90
C GLY A 33 -6.74 0.08 3.55
N TYR A 34 -5.86 0.88 2.93
CA TYR A 34 -4.48 1.09 3.36
C TYR A 34 -4.32 2.34 4.21
N HIS A 35 -3.24 2.40 5.00
CA HIS A 35 -2.86 3.60 5.74
C HIS A 35 -2.02 4.53 4.87
N PHE A 36 -1.21 3.94 3.98
CA PHE A 36 -0.42 4.68 3.00
C PHE A 36 -0.55 4.06 1.62
N TYR A 37 -0.58 4.92 0.60
CA TYR A 37 -0.54 4.53 -0.80
C TYR A 37 0.60 5.30 -1.51
N ILE A 38 1.43 4.61 -2.28
CA ILE A 38 2.59 5.22 -2.94
C ILE A 38 2.44 5.11 -4.46
N THR A 39 2.20 6.23 -5.13
CA THR A 39 2.08 6.30 -6.60
C THR A 39 3.44 6.12 -7.27
N ARG A 40 3.45 5.86 -8.58
CA ARG A 40 4.66 5.55 -9.35
C ARG A 40 5.75 6.63 -9.34
N ASP A 41 5.37 7.89 -9.17
CA ASP A 41 6.27 9.03 -9.02
C ASP A 41 6.85 9.17 -7.61
N GLY A 42 6.43 8.31 -6.67
CA GLY A 42 6.93 8.28 -5.30
C GLY A 42 6.15 9.16 -4.33
N GLU A 43 5.05 9.80 -4.74
CA GLU A 43 4.19 10.53 -3.81
C GLU A 43 3.57 9.56 -2.79
N ILE A 44 3.59 9.94 -1.51
CA ILE A 44 2.99 9.18 -0.42
C ILE A 44 1.64 9.83 -0.07
N HIS A 45 0.56 9.15 -0.39
CA HIS A 45 -0.77 9.54 0.03
C HIS A 45 -1.12 8.91 1.38
N ARG A 46 -1.68 9.72 2.27
CA ARG A 46 -2.24 9.26 3.54
C ARG A 46 -3.66 8.76 3.30
N GLY A 47 -3.89 7.48 3.59
CA GLY A 47 -5.20 6.84 3.58
C GLY A 47 -5.83 6.89 4.96
N ARG A 48 -6.16 5.72 5.51
CA ARG A 48 -6.72 5.63 6.86
C ARG A 48 -5.72 6.15 7.91
N PRO A 49 -6.19 6.91 8.92
CA PRO A 49 -5.36 7.28 10.08
C PRO A 49 -4.79 6.04 10.78
N LEU A 50 -3.59 6.16 11.37
CA LEU A 50 -2.88 5.04 12.01
C LEU A 50 -3.62 4.44 13.21
N GLU A 51 -4.46 5.23 13.85
CA GLU A 51 -5.32 4.85 14.97
C GLU A 51 -6.61 4.14 14.55
N LYS A 52 -6.94 4.11 13.25
CA LYS A 52 -8.11 3.43 12.71
C LYS A 52 -7.75 2.07 12.15
N VAL A 53 -8.65 1.10 12.34
CA VAL A 53 -8.50 -0.25 11.79
C VAL A 53 -8.48 -0.20 10.25
N GLY A 54 -7.45 -0.80 9.66
CA GLY A 54 -7.31 -0.95 8.20
C GLY A 54 -8.29 -1.96 7.59
N ALA A 55 -8.27 -2.06 6.27
CA ALA A 55 -9.00 -3.09 5.50
C ALA A 55 -8.11 -3.64 4.38
N HIS A 56 -6.96 -4.20 4.76
CA HIS A 56 -5.90 -4.58 3.82
C HIS A 56 -5.34 -6.01 4.02
N CYS A 57 -5.48 -6.61 5.22
CA CYS A 57 -5.04 -7.99 5.47
C CYS A 57 -5.99 -8.66 6.47
N LYS A 58 -6.75 -9.65 5.99
CA LYS A 58 -7.72 -10.38 6.81
C LYS A 58 -7.01 -10.96 8.04
N ASN A 59 -7.66 -10.90 9.20
CA ASN A 59 -7.14 -11.28 10.51
C ASN A 59 -6.00 -10.41 11.06
N HIS A 60 -5.34 -9.57 10.26
CA HIS A 60 -4.26 -8.69 10.71
C HIS A 60 -4.62 -7.19 10.77
N ASN A 61 -5.75 -6.79 10.21
CA ASN A 61 -6.21 -5.39 10.13
C ASN A 61 -6.19 -4.61 11.46
N ARG A 62 -6.44 -5.26 12.61
CA ARG A 62 -6.53 -4.58 13.92
C ARG A 62 -5.19 -4.21 14.53
N HIS A 63 -4.10 -4.83 14.08
CA HIS A 63 -2.78 -4.74 14.71
C HIS A 63 -1.66 -4.55 13.68
N SER A 64 -1.99 -3.98 12.52
CA SER A 64 -1.01 -3.74 11.46
C SER A 64 -1.26 -2.44 10.71
N ILE A 65 -0.16 -1.90 10.19
CA ILE A 65 -0.14 -0.76 9.27
C ILE A 65 0.07 -1.32 7.87
N GLY A 66 -0.83 -0.99 6.96
CA GLY A 66 -0.80 -1.38 5.55
C GLY A 66 -0.27 -0.26 4.66
N ILE A 67 0.80 -0.57 3.91
CA ILE A 67 1.38 0.30 2.89
C ILE A 67 1.17 -0.38 1.55
N CYS A 68 0.53 0.28 0.59
CA CYS A 68 0.39 -0.22 -0.76
C CYS A 68 1.19 0.65 -1.73
N TYR A 69 1.93 0.06 -2.67
CA TYR A 69 2.46 0.81 -3.81
C TYR A 69 1.64 0.53 -5.07
N GLU A 70 1.55 1.52 -5.95
CA GLU A 70 0.96 1.40 -7.27
C GLU A 70 1.83 0.48 -8.15
N GLY A 71 1.28 -0.67 -8.57
CA GLY A 71 1.97 -1.65 -9.41
C GLY A 71 1.79 -3.09 -8.94
N GLY A 72 2.78 -3.93 -9.24
CA GLY A 72 2.85 -5.33 -8.80
C GLY A 72 2.57 -6.37 -9.88
N LEU A 73 2.22 -5.95 -11.10
CA LEU A 73 2.02 -6.82 -12.25
C LEU A 73 2.83 -6.31 -13.45
N SER A 74 3.49 -7.21 -14.17
CA SER A 74 4.10 -6.93 -15.48
C SER A 74 3.04 -6.50 -16.52
N ALA A 75 3.49 -6.09 -17.71
CA ALA A 75 2.58 -5.79 -18.84
C ALA A 75 1.67 -6.98 -19.21
N ASP A 76 2.14 -8.21 -19.04
CA ASP A 76 1.40 -9.46 -19.30
C ASP A 76 0.53 -9.89 -18.11
N CYS A 77 0.32 -9.01 -17.13
CA CYS A 77 -0.48 -9.26 -15.93
C CYS A 77 0.05 -10.39 -15.04
N THR A 78 1.35 -10.67 -15.06
CA THR A 78 2.01 -11.62 -14.16
C THR A 78 2.63 -10.91 -12.95
N PRO A 79 2.63 -11.51 -11.74
CA PRO A 79 3.25 -10.91 -10.57
C PRO A 79 4.72 -10.55 -10.80
N ALA A 80 5.09 -9.29 -10.55
CA ALA A 80 6.44 -8.77 -10.71
C ALA A 80 6.72 -7.60 -9.76
N ASP A 81 7.99 -7.41 -9.38
CA ASP A 81 8.40 -6.18 -8.68
C ASP A 81 8.54 -5.02 -9.68
N THR A 82 7.49 -4.23 -9.81
CA THR A 82 7.42 -3.09 -10.73
C THR A 82 7.69 -1.75 -10.02
N ARG A 83 8.23 -1.77 -8.80
CA ARG A 83 8.45 -0.53 -8.03
C ARG A 83 9.49 0.35 -8.72
N THR A 84 9.15 1.62 -8.91
CA THR A 84 10.08 2.63 -9.41
C THR A 84 11.15 2.97 -8.35
N LEU A 85 12.25 3.59 -8.78
CA LEU A 85 13.27 4.09 -7.85
C LEU A 85 12.69 5.10 -6.85
N MET A 86 11.78 5.96 -7.31
CA MET A 86 11.09 6.94 -6.47
C MET A 86 10.22 6.25 -5.41
N GLN A 87 9.43 5.25 -5.79
CA GLN A 87 8.65 4.44 -4.85
C GLN A 87 9.54 3.74 -3.82
N LYS A 88 10.68 3.17 -4.24
CA LYS A 88 11.64 2.53 -3.33
C LYS A 88 12.21 3.53 -2.32
N GLY A 89 12.57 4.73 -2.78
CA GLY A 89 13.05 5.82 -1.91
C GLY A 89 12.01 6.27 -0.89
N SER A 90 10.81 6.60 -1.34
CA SER A 90 9.69 7.03 -0.48
C SER A 90 9.29 5.96 0.52
N MET A 91 9.20 4.70 0.08
CA MET A 91 8.89 3.59 0.96
C MET A 91 9.98 3.37 2.01
N LEU A 92 11.26 3.49 1.66
CA LEU A 92 12.35 3.37 2.64
C LEU A 92 12.29 4.47 3.70
N ALA A 93 12.03 5.72 3.30
CA ALA A 93 11.86 6.84 4.22
C ALA A 93 10.68 6.61 5.18
N LEU A 94 9.52 6.24 4.64
CA LEU A 94 8.33 5.93 5.42
C LEU A 94 8.54 4.77 6.39
N LEU A 95 9.20 3.70 5.95
CA LEU A 95 9.51 2.56 6.81
C LEU A 95 10.45 2.94 7.96
N ARG A 96 11.42 3.84 7.73
CA ARG A 96 12.29 4.35 8.81
C ARG A 96 11.49 5.13 9.85
N GLU A 97 10.61 6.03 9.43
CA GLU A 97 9.74 6.78 10.35
C GLU A 97 8.84 5.85 11.16
N LEU A 98 8.17 4.91 10.51
CA LEU A 98 7.31 3.94 11.19
C LEU A 98 8.09 3.02 12.13
N ARG A 99 9.36 2.71 11.82
CA ARG A 99 10.22 1.90 12.69
C ARG A 99 10.63 2.64 13.96
N LEU A 100 10.73 3.98 13.91
CA LEU A 100 10.95 4.81 15.09
C LEU A 100 9.71 4.83 15.99
N LEU A 101 8.52 4.96 15.40
CA LEU A 101 7.25 4.97 16.14
C LEU A 101 6.87 3.59 16.68
N PHE A 102 7.17 2.52 15.93
CA PHE A 102 6.79 1.15 16.25
C PHE A 102 8.02 0.22 16.25
N PRO A 103 8.92 0.33 17.23
CA PRO A 103 10.23 -0.32 17.21
C PRO A 103 10.20 -1.85 17.39
N LYS A 104 9.04 -2.45 17.62
CA LYS A 104 8.87 -3.91 17.68
C LYS A 104 8.07 -4.46 16.50
N ALA A 105 7.60 -3.60 15.60
CA ALA A 105 6.81 -4.04 14.46
C ALA A 105 7.69 -4.79 13.44
N LEU A 106 7.20 -5.95 13.00
CA LEU A 106 7.75 -6.68 11.87
C LEU A 106 7.40 -5.95 10.56
N ILE A 107 8.28 -6.01 9.57
CA ILE A 107 8.04 -5.55 8.20
C ILE A 107 7.98 -6.79 7.33
N VAL A 108 6.82 -7.04 6.71
CA VAL A 108 6.54 -8.26 5.93
C VAL A 108 5.78 -7.90 4.65
N GLY A 109 5.94 -8.71 3.60
CA GLY A 109 5.03 -8.69 2.46
C GLY A 109 3.68 -9.33 2.81
N HIS A 110 2.62 -9.03 2.04
CA HIS A 110 1.32 -9.67 2.25
C HIS A 110 1.37 -11.21 2.13
N HIS A 111 2.31 -11.75 1.34
CA HIS A 111 2.45 -13.18 1.07
C HIS A 111 3.45 -13.91 1.97
N ASP A 112 4.13 -13.19 2.89
CA ASP A 112 5.09 -13.77 3.85
C ASP A 112 4.36 -14.19 5.15
#